data_AF-A0A3P3W9X1-F1
#
_entry.id   AF-A0A3P3W9X1-F1
#
_cell.length_a   1.000
_cell.length_b   1.000
_cell.length_c   1.000
_cell.angle_alpha   90.00
_cell.angle_beta   90.00
_cell.angle_gamma   90.00
#
_symmetry.space_group_name_H-M   'P 1'
#
loop_
_entity.id
_entity.type
_entity.pdbx_description
1 polymer ?
#
loop_
_entity_poly.entity_id
_entity_poly.type
_entity_poly.pdbx_seq_one_letter_code
_entity_poly.pdbx_strand_id
1 'polypeptide(L)'
;MKIKRNTENQLAIGLLIVGTILMFATPLLFPILSVKNLKNVGEIGSAFWDIAAPVAQLVGIILLFLALRERRTANNIVQMQVEASERREMQERTVKHLHELYTILENNISNFSYQSNFDSNSEIKVLRGKRAIRCFINDIEEMNIDLHDNNLLLQKDGVREILSILRIAEHIFEKIKEANIEEADRNFYLNIMKHELIFSIFPYTDLDESANLKLEICEDCHELHGNYPPLIFDKMQELKRHFLKEERSAE
;
A
#
# COMPACT_ATOMS: atom_id res chain seq x y z
N MET A 1 3.71 -28.21 17.61
CA MET A 1 3.15 -28.60 16.28
C MET A 1 4.16 -29.25 15.32
N LYS A 2 5.47 -28.95 15.38
CA LYS A 2 6.52 -29.64 14.56
C LYS A 2 6.79 -31.09 15.00
N ILE A 3 6.77 -31.36 16.31
CA ILE A 3 7.09 -32.67 16.89
C ILE A 3 6.04 -33.74 16.54
N LYS A 4 4.74 -33.42 16.61
CA LYS A 4 3.63 -34.33 16.27
C LYS A 4 3.62 -34.75 14.79
N ARG A 5 4.00 -33.84 13.88
CA ARG A 5 4.12 -34.11 12.44
C ARG A 5 5.24 -35.11 12.09
N ASN A 6 6.31 -35.12 12.89
CA ASN A 6 7.44 -36.02 12.67
C ASN A 6 7.08 -37.46 13.09
N THR A 7 6.35 -37.61 14.20
CA THR A 7 5.89 -38.90 14.72
C THR A 7 4.88 -39.57 13.78
N GLU A 8 3.90 -38.83 13.24
CA GLU A 8 2.93 -39.36 12.27
C GLU A 8 3.59 -39.81 10.96
N ASN A 9 4.59 -39.07 10.48
CA ASN A 9 5.36 -39.45 9.30
C ASN A 9 6.23 -40.69 9.56
N GLN A 10 6.87 -40.77 10.72
CA GLN A 10 7.65 -41.95 11.11
C GLN A 10 6.77 -43.19 11.29
N LEU A 11 5.55 -43.04 11.81
CA LEU A 11 4.57 -44.12 11.90
C LEU A 11 4.08 -44.58 10.52
N ALA A 12 3.77 -43.65 9.60
CA ALA A 12 3.35 -43.99 8.24
C ALA A 12 4.48 -44.68 7.45
N ILE A 13 5.71 -44.20 7.59
CA ILE A 13 6.91 -44.83 7.01
C ILE A 13 7.15 -46.21 7.63
N GLY A 14 6.99 -46.35 8.94
CA GLY A 14 7.11 -47.63 9.64
C GLY A 14 6.07 -48.66 9.18
N LEU A 15 4.81 -48.24 9.02
CA LEU A 15 3.73 -49.09 8.49
C LEU A 15 3.99 -49.49 7.04
N LEU A 16 4.56 -48.60 6.22
CA LEU A 16 4.98 -48.90 4.86
C LEU A 16 6.09 -49.94 4.81
N ILE A 17 7.12 -49.80 5.64
CA ILE A 17 8.24 -50.74 5.73
C ILE A 17 7.73 -52.11 6.19
N VAL A 18 6.91 -52.16 7.25
CA VAL A 18 6.34 -53.41 7.76
C VAL A 18 5.42 -54.06 6.74
N GLY A 19 4.53 -53.29 6.08
CA GLY A 19 3.64 -53.81 5.04
C GLY A 19 4.37 -54.34 3.82
N THR A 20 5.44 -53.65 3.39
CA THR A 20 6.30 -54.09 2.29
C THR A 20 7.06 -55.35 2.67
N ILE A 21 7.69 -55.38 3.85
CA ILE A 21 8.40 -56.58 4.35
C ILE A 21 7.43 -57.75 4.48
N LEU A 22 6.23 -57.54 5.00
CA LEU A 22 5.21 -58.58 5.14
C LEU A 22 4.79 -59.11 3.76
N MET A 23 4.61 -58.25 2.75
CA MET A 23 4.29 -58.67 1.38
C MET A 23 5.36 -59.59 0.77
N PHE A 24 6.64 -59.36 1.07
CA PHE A 24 7.75 -60.20 0.61
C PHE A 24 8.07 -61.40 1.52
N ALA A 25 7.77 -61.32 2.82
CA ALA A 25 8.01 -62.39 3.79
C ALA A 25 6.90 -63.44 3.78
N THR A 26 5.65 -63.05 3.50
CA THR A 26 4.49 -63.96 3.49
C THR A 26 4.66 -65.15 2.53
N PRO A 27 5.10 -65.00 1.26
CA PRO A 27 5.29 -66.15 0.37
C PRO A 27 6.51 -67.01 0.75
N LEU A 28 7.46 -66.46 1.50
CA LEU A 28 8.62 -67.18 2.02
C LEU A 28 8.30 -68.01 3.27
N LEU A 29 7.38 -67.54 4.10
CA LEU A 29 6.94 -68.17 5.36
C LEU A 29 5.79 -69.17 5.16
N PHE A 30 4.98 -69.00 4.11
CA PHE A 30 3.85 -69.87 3.77
C PHE A 30 4.21 -71.36 3.63
N PRO A 31 5.34 -71.75 3.01
CA PRO A 31 5.75 -73.15 2.91
C PRO A 31 6.12 -73.79 4.26
N ILE A 32 6.52 -72.98 5.23
CA ILE A 32 6.99 -73.44 6.56
C ILE A 32 5.81 -73.67 7.52
N LEU A 33 4.70 -72.93 7.35
CA LEU A 33 3.52 -72.98 8.22
C LEU A 33 2.54 -74.14 7.96
N SER A 34 2.88 -75.07 7.05
CA SER A 34 2.26 -76.40 6.92
C SER A 34 0.71 -76.41 6.94
N VAL A 35 0.09 -75.80 5.93
CA VAL A 35 -1.32 -76.11 5.62
C VAL A 35 -1.34 -77.42 4.84
N LYS A 36 -1.57 -78.53 5.56
CA LYS A 36 -1.46 -79.93 5.10
C LYS A 36 -2.38 -80.35 3.93
N ASN A 37 -2.95 -79.45 3.14
CA ASN A 37 -3.88 -79.78 2.03
C ASN A 37 -3.83 -78.76 0.86
N LEU A 38 -2.66 -78.41 0.33
CA LEU A 38 -2.58 -77.59 -0.89
C LEU A 38 -1.92 -78.41 -2.01
N LYS A 39 -2.74 -79.21 -2.70
CA LYS A 39 -2.29 -80.11 -3.78
C LYS A 39 -2.17 -79.38 -5.12
N ASN A 40 -2.71 -78.17 -5.25
CA ASN A 40 -2.70 -77.37 -6.46
C ASN A 40 -1.95 -76.05 -6.26
N VAL A 41 -0.97 -75.77 -7.12
CA VAL A 41 -0.21 -74.50 -7.12
C VAL A 41 -1.13 -73.27 -7.26
N GLY A 42 -2.31 -73.45 -7.88
CA GLY A 42 -3.35 -72.40 -7.98
C GLY A 42 -4.01 -72.02 -6.64
N GLU A 43 -4.17 -72.96 -5.70
CA GLU A 43 -4.75 -72.71 -4.37
C GLU A 43 -3.76 -71.97 -3.46
N ILE A 44 -2.46 -72.21 -3.63
CA ILE A 44 -1.39 -71.47 -2.94
C ILE A 44 -1.37 -70.01 -3.44
N GLY A 45 -1.52 -69.82 -4.76
CA GLY A 45 -1.59 -68.50 -5.38
C GLY A 45 -2.81 -67.70 -4.93
N SER A 46 -3.99 -68.32 -4.85
CA SER A 46 -5.22 -67.66 -4.36
C SER A 46 -5.14 -67.33 -2.87
N ALA A 47 -4.72 -68.27 -2.02
CA ALA A 47 -4.59 -68.03 -0.58
C ALA A 47 -3.52 -66.97 -0.25
N PHE A 48 -2.43 -66.92 -1.04
CA PHE A 48 -1.44 -65.84 -0.95
C PHE A 48 -2.04 -64.50 -1.34
N TRP A 49 -2.79 -64.45 -2.45
CA TRP A 49 -3.41 -63.22 -2.93
C TRP A 49 -4.49 -62.70 -1.98
N ASP A 50 -5.25 -63.58 -1.32
CA ASP A 50 -6.27 -63.22 -0.33
C ASP A 50 -5.68 -62.49 0.89
N ILE A 51 -4.42 -62.78 1.25
CA ILE A 51 -3.71 -62.12 2.35
C ILE A 51 -2.91 -60.90 1.85
N ALA A 52 -2.26 -61.02 0.69
CA ALA A 52 -1.43 -59.96 0.13
C ALA A 52 -2.25 -58.78 -0.40
N ALA A 53 -3.45 -59.01 -0.93
CA ALA A 53 -4.28 -57.96 -1.51
C ALA A 53 -4.72 -56.89 -0.49
N PRO A 54 -5.23 -57.22 0.71
CA PRO A 54 -5.50 -56.22 1.75
C PRO A 54 -4.26 -55.44 2.18
N VAL A 55 -3.10 -56.10 2.30
CA VAL A 55 -1.84 -55.44 2.66
C VAL A 55 -1.38 -54.46 1.58
N ALA A 56 -1.43 -54.87 0.31
CA ALA A 56 -1.10 -54.03 -0.83
C ALA A 56 -2.06 -52.82 -0.96
N GLN A 57 -3.35 -53.02 -0.69
CA GLN A 57 -4.34 -51.94 -0.66
C GLN A 57 -4.03 -50.92 0.45
N LEU A 58 -3.68 -51.39 1.65
CA LEU A 58 -3.28 -50.50 2.76
C LEU A 58 -2.02 -49.69 2.42
N VAL A 59 -1.00 -50.35 1.86
CA VAL A 59 0.22 -49.68 1.37
C VAL A 59 -0.13 -48.61 0.33
N GLY A 60 -0.99 -48.93 -0.63
CA GLY A 60 -1.46 -47.98 -1.65
C GLY A 60 -2.20 -46.77 -1.07
N ILE A 61 -3.11 -46.99 -0.12
CA ILE A 61 -3.86 -45.92 0.56
C ILE A 61 -2.92 -45.02 1.38
N ILE A 62 -1.95 -45.60 2.09
CA ILE A 62 -0.96 -44.84 2.87
C ILE A 62 -0.10 -43.96 1.95
N LEU A 63 0.37 -44.50 0.82
CA LEU A 63 1.12 -43.73 -0.17
C LEU A 63 0.28 -42.60 -0.77
N LEU A 64 -0.97 -42.88 -1.11
CA LEU A 64 -1.90 -41.87 -1.62
C LEU A 64 -2.15 -40.77 -0.58
N PHE A 65 -2.33 -41.13 0.69
CA PHE A 65 -2.49 -40.18 1.79
C PHE A 65 -1.26 -39.27 1.95
N LEU A 66 -0.05 -39.84 1.94
CA LEU A 66 1.19 -39.06 2.02
C LEU A 66 1.34 -38.12 0.82
N ALA A 67 1.10 -38.62 -0.40
CA ALA A 67 1.17 -37.82 -1.62
C ALA A 67 0.16 -36.66 -1.61
N LEU A 68 -1.09 -36.91 -1.20
CA LEU A 68 -2.13 -35.88 -1.09
C LEU A 68 -1.79 -34.82 -0.03
N ARG A 69 -1.22 -35.25 1.10
CA ARG A 69 -0.79 -34.35 2.17
C ARG A 69 0.34 -33.44 1.71
N GLU A 70 1.38 -33.98 1.06
CA GLU A 70 2.48 -33.18 0.55
C GLU A 70 2.01 -32.23 -0.55
N ARG A 71 1.13 -32.68 -1.44
CA ARG A 71 0.49 -31.81 -2.44
C ARG A 71 -0.28 -30.66 -1.81
N ARG A 72 -1.08 -30.93 -0.78
CA ARG A 72 -1.81 -29.88 -0.03
C ARG A 72 -0.85 -28.89 0.62
N THR A 73 0.25 -29.38 1.16
CA THR A 73 1.29 -28.55 1.80
C THR A 73 1.99 -27.66 0.77
N ALA A 74 2.40 -28.22 -0.36
CA ALA A 74 2.98 -27.46 -1.47
C ALA A 74 2.03 -26.38 -1.98
N ASN A 75 0.75 -26.71 -2.19
CA ASN A 75 -0.26 -25.74 -2.61
C ASN A 75 -0.43 -24.60 -1.60
N ASN A 76 -0.43 -24.90 -0.30
CA ASN A 76 -0.51 -23.88 0.74
C ASN A 76 0.71 -22.94 0.69
N ILE A 77 1.92 -23.48 0.56
CA ILE A 77 3.15 -22.67 0.44
C ILE A 77 3.08 -21.78 -0.80
N VAL A 78 2.67 -22.33 -1.95
CA VAL A 78 2.51 -21.57 -3.19
C VAL A 78 1.47 -20.46 -3.01
N GLN A 79 0.34 -20.74 -2.38
CA GLN A 79 -0.69 -19.74 -2.10
C GLN A 79 -0.14 -18.62 -1.21
N MET A 80 0.60 -18.96 -0.13
CA MET A 80 1.24 -17.95 0.72
C MET A 80 2.24 -17.08 -0.05
N GLN A 81 2.98 -17.65 -1.00
CA GLN A 81 3.90 -16.91 -1.85
C GLN A 81 3.17 -15.96 -2.82
N VAL A 82 2.08 -16.42 -3.43
CA VAL A 82 1.24 -15.59 -4.30
C VAL A 82 0.63 -14.43 -3.52
N GLU A 83 0.02 -14.70 -2.37
CA GLU A 83 -0.57 -13.65 -1.52
C GLU A 83 0.50 -12.64 -1.05
N ALA A 84 1.71 -13.09 -0.71
CA ALA A 84 2.81 -12.19 -0.34
C ALA A 84 3.29 -11.35 -1.54
N SER A 85 3.32 -11.93 -2.74
CA SER A 85 3.68 -11.23 -3.98
C SER A 85 2.64 -10.16 -4.33
N GLU A 86 1.35 -10.51 -4.29
CA GLU A 86 0.25 -9.58 -4.57
C GLU A 86 0.25 -8.39 -3.60
N ARG A 87 0.55 -8.62 -2.32
CA ARG A 87 0.69 -7.53 -1.34
C ARG A 87 1.84 -6.59 -1.69
N ARG A 88 3.00 -7.12 -2.05
CA ARG A 88 4.15 -6.30 -2.46
C ARG A 88 3.84 -5.48 -3.71
N GLU A 89 3.23 -6.11 -4.71
CA GLU A 89 2.84 -5.42 -5.94
C GLU A 89 1.82 -4.30 -5.66
N MET A 90 0.85 -4.54 -4.77
CA MET A 90 -0.11 -3.51 -4.36
C MET A 90 0.57 -2.32 -3.65
N GLN A 91 1.58 -2.59 -2.81
CA GLN A 91 2.38 -1.56 -2.15
C GLN A 91 3.20 -0.75 -3.17
N GLU A 92 3.91 -1.42 -4.08
CA GLU A 92 4.70 -0.78 -5.13
C GLU A 92 3.84 0.10 -6.04
N ARG A 93 2.67 -0.38 -6.45
CA ARG A 93 1.71 0.42 -7.23
C ARG A 93 1.23 1.65 -6.47
N THR A 94 0.98 1.52 -5.17
CA THR A 94 0.56 2.65 -4.32
C THR A 94 1.65 3.70 -4.23
N VAL A 95 2.90 3.29 -3.99
CA VAL A 95 4.07 4.19 -3.98
C VAL A 95 4.24 4.87 -5.34
N LYS A 96 4.07 4.13 -6.45
CA LYS A 96 4.14 4.70 -7.80
C LYS A 96 3.07 5.76 -8.04
N HIS A 97 1.82 5.52 -7.66
CA HIS A 97 0.76 6.50 -7.81
C HIS A 97 1.02 7.76 -6.96
N LEU A 98 1.56 7.61 -5.74
CA LEU A 98 1.96 8.76 -4.91
C LEU A 98 3.05 9.60 -5.60
N HIS A 99 4.06 8.93 -6.19
CA HIS A 99 5.08 9.61 -6.95
C HIS A 99 4.51 10.36 -8.16
N GLU A 100 3.60 9.73 -8.92
CA GLU A 100 2.94 10.37 -10.06
C GLU A 100 2.15 11.60 -9.65
N LEU A 101 1.40 11.53 -8.54
CA LEU A 101 0.68 12.68 -7.99
C LEU A 101 1.63 13.81 -7.56
N TYR A 102 2.74 13.47 -6.90
CA TYR A 102 3.76 14.44 -6.54
C TYR A 102 4.36 15.13 -7.78
N THR A 103 4.72 14.37 -8.80
CA THR A 103 5.25 14.91 -10.07
C THR A 103 4.21 15.79 -10.77
N ILE A 104 2.92 15.44 -10.71
CA ILE A 104 1.85 16.31 -11.22
C ILE A 104 1.80 17.62 -10.43
N LEU A 105 1.89 17.57 -9.10
CA LEU A 105 1.91 18.77 -8.27
C LEU A 105 3.09 19.68 -8.62
N GLU A 106 4.31 19.14 -8.65
CA GLU A 106 5.54 19.88 -8.99
C GLU A 106 5.41 20.55 -10.37
N ASN A 107 4.90 19.80 -11.36
CA ASN A 107 4.71 20.34 -12.71
C ASN A 107 3.66 21.46 -12.74
N ASN A 108 2.56 21.34 -12.00
CA ASN A 108 1.56 22.41 -11.92
C ASN A 108 2.15 23.66 -11.24
N ILE A 109 2.94 23.48 -10.17
CA ILE A 109 3.64 24.58 -9.51
C ILE A 109 4.62 25.26 -10.48
N SER A 110 5.43 24.48 -11.20
CA SER A 110 6.45 24.98 -12.13
C SER A 110 5.83 25.71 -13.34
N ASN A 111 4.71 25.20 -13.85
CA ASN A 111 4.02 25.76 -15.01
C ASN A 111 3.09 26.92 -14.68
N PHE A 112 2.77 27.15 -13.40
CA PHE A 112 1.97 28.30 -12.98
C PHE A 112 2.61 29.58 -13.51
N SER A 113 1.81 30.41 -14.19
CA SER A 113 2.27 31.66 -14.78
C SER A 113 1.37 32.80 -14.38
N TYR A 114 1.96 33.94 -14.04
CA TYR A 114 1.22 35.10 -13.62
C TYR A 114 1.86 36.37 -14.20
N GLN A 115 1.02 37.23 -14.74
CA GLN A 115 1.41 38.53 -15.27
C GLN A 115 1.18 39.57 -14.19
N SER A 116 2.27 40.04 -13.58
CA SER A 116 2.18 41.13 -12.62
C SER A 116 2.52 42.44 -13.31
N ASN A 117 1.69 43.46 -13.09
CA ASN A 117 1.89 44.81 -13.60
C ASN A 117 2.86 45.59 -12.70
N PHE A 118 4.09 45.08 -12.52
CA PHE A 118 5.11 45.86 -11.81
C PHE A 118 5.72 46.91 -12.75
N ASP A 119 5.49 48.16 -12.34
CA ASP A 119 6.09 49.41 -12.79
C ASP A 119 5.66 49.99 -14.14
N SER A 120 5.54 51.32 -14.08
CA SER A 120 5.14 52.35 -15.04
C SER A 120 5.84 52.36 -16.42
N ASN A 121 6.58 51.29 -16.78
CA ASN A 121 7.29 51.13 -18.04
C ASN A 121 6.86 49.81 -18.71
N SER A 122 5.68 49.81 -19.34
CA SER A 122 5.27 49.13 -20.60
C SER A 122 5.82 47.74 -21.03
N GLU A 123 6.52 46.98 -20.20
CA GLU A 123 6.94 45.60 -20.48
C GLU A 123 6.23 44.64 -19.53
N ILE A 124 5.20 43.96 -20.04
CA ILE A 124 4.49 42.88 -19.34
C ILE A 124 5.49 41.74 -19.10
N LYS A 125 5.97 41.58 -17.86
CA LYS A 125 6.82 40.45 -17.48
C LYS A 125 5.94 39.30 -16.98
N VAL A 126 5.91 38.22 -17.77
CA VAL A 126 5.29 36.95 -17.37
C VAL A 126 6.25 36.24 -16.41
N LEU A 127 5.86 36.13 -15.15
CA LEU A 127 6.58 35.30 -14.18
C LEU A 127 6.10 33.85 -14.31
N ARG A 128 6.96 32.90 -13.92
CA ARG A 128 6.63 31.47 -13.89
C ARG A 128 7.07 30.80 -12.60
N GLY A 129 6.45 29.67 -12.29
CA GLY A 129 6.82 28.82 -11.18
C GLY A 129 6.51 29.45 -9.82
N LYS A 130 7.29 29.06 -8.82
CA LYS A 130 7.19 29.55 -7.43
C LYS A 130 7.17 31.08 -7.31
N ARG A 131 7.92 31.78 -8.17
CA ARG A 131 7.95 33.26 -8.18
C ARG A 131 6.64 33.87 -8.68
N ALA A 132 5.98 33.24 -9.64
CA ALA A 132 4.67 33.67 -10.11
C ALA A 132 3.61 33.48 -9.03
N ILE A 133 3.63 32.34 -8.33
CA ILE A 133 2.72 32.06 -7.20
C ILE A 133 2.89 33.12 -6.12
N ARG A 134 4.13 33.45 -5.75
CA ARG A 134 4.43 34.50 -4.78
C ARG A 134 3.87 35.86 -5.20
N CYS A 135 4.15 36.32 -6.43
CA CYS A 135 3.64 37.61 -6.90
C CYS A 135 2.11 37.62 -6.99
N PHE A 136 1.50 36.50 -7.39
CA PHE A 136 0.05 36.36 -7.40
C PHE A 136 -0.57 36.50 -6.00
N ILE A 137 0.02 35.84 -5.00
CA ILE A 137 -0.46 35.92 -3.61
C ILE A 137 -0.33 37.36 -3.08
N ASN A 138 0.83 37.98 -3.26
CA ASN A 138 1.06 39.36 -2.82
C ASN A 138 0.10 40.35 -3.53
N ASP A 139 -0.08 40.21 -4.84
CA ASP A 139 -0.98 41.09 -5.61
C ASP A 139 -2.44 40.89 -5.16
N ILE A 140 -2.84 39.67 -4.76
CA ILE A 140 -4.17 39.42 -4.18
C ILE A 140 -4.34 40.11 -2.83
N GLU A 141 -3.33 40.09 -1.96
CA GLU A 141 -3.38 40.79 -0.67
C GLU A 141 -3.52 42.32 -0.84
N GLU A 142 -2.96 42.86 -1.93
CA GLU A 142 -3.00 44.30 -2.27
C GLU A 142 -4.22 44.70 -3.10
N MET A 143 -4.91 43.75 -3.74
CA MET A 143 -6.06 44.04 -4.58
C MET A 143 -7.34 44.24 -3.74
N ASN A 144 -8.03 45.36 -3.97
CA ASN A 144 -9.36 45.65 -3.41
C ASN A 144 -10.47 44.84 -4.13
N ILE A 145 -10.34 43.52 -4.13
CA ILE A 145 -11.36 42.59 -4.64
C ILE A 145 -12.20 42.14 -3.46
N ASP A 146 -13.52 42.06 -3.64
CA ASP A 146 -14.39 41.41 -2.67
C ASP A 146 -14.00 39.93 -2.56
N LEU A 147 -13.38 39.59 -1.43
CA LEU A 147 -12.87 38.26 -1.12
C LEU A 147 -14.01 37.29 -0.76
N HIS A 148 -15.25 37.75 -0.58
CA HIS A 148 -16.36 36.90 -0.14
C HIS A 148 -17.26 36.41 -1.28
N ASP A 149 -17.15 36.97 -2.48
CA ASP A 149 -17.83 36.45 -3.66
C ASP A 149 -16.96 35.41 -4.39
N ASN A 150 -17.20 34.16 -4.04
CA ASN A 150 -16.56 33.00 -4.66
C ASN A 150 -16.67 32.98 -6.20
N ASN A 151 -17.74 33.52 -6.79
CA ASN A 151 -17.90 33.54 -8.24
C ASN A 151 -17.03 34.61 -8.90
N LEU A 152 -16.89 35.78 -8.27
CA LEU A 152 -16.00 36.85 -8.74
C LEU A 152 -14.53 36.47 -8.55
N LEU A 153 -14.19 35.79 -7.45
CA LEU A 153 -12.85 35.28 -7.20
C LEU A 153 -12.42 34.22 -8.22
N LEU A 154 -13.30 33.26 -8.54
CA LEU A 154 -13.00 32.21 -9.52
C LEU A 154 -12.86 32.74 -10.96
N GLN A 155 -13.38 33.93 -11.25
CA GLN A 155 -13.21 34.60 -12.54
C GLN A 155 -11.85 35.29 -12.66
N LYS A 156 -11.11 35.47 -11.56
CA LYS A 156 -9.75 36.04 -11.59
C LYS A 156 -8.76 35.01 -12.11
N ASP A 157 -7.93 35.45 -13.03
CA ASP A 157 -6.85 34.64 -13.60
C ASP A 157 -5.87 34.22 -12.49
N GLY A 158 -5.40 32.98 -12.53
CA GLY A 158 -4.55 32.40 -11.49
C GLY A 158 -5.25 31.80 -10.25
N VAL A 159 -6.42 32.32 -9.81
CA VAL A 159 -7.14 31.80 -8.61
C VAL A 159 -7.52 30.33 -8.79
N ARG A 160 -8.08 29.98 -9.95
CA ARG A 160 -8.49 28.60 -10.24
C ARG A 160 -7.30 27.64 -10.31
N GLU A 161 -6.16 28.10 -10.80
CA GLU A 161 -4.94 27.29 -10.93
C GLU A 161 -4.32 27.03 -9.56
N ILE A 162 -4.19 28.06 -8.71
CA ILE A 162 -3.74 27.89 -7.31
C ILE A 162 -4.67 26.96 -6.55
N LEU A 163 -5.99 27.14 -6.68
CA LEU A 163 -6.95 26.25 -6.02
C LEU A 163 -6.81 24.79 -6.50
N SER A 164 -6.52 24.59 -7.79
CA SER A 164 -6.24 23.26 -8.33
C SER A 164 -4.97 22.65 -7.73
N ILE A 165 -3.90 23.44 -7.60
CA ILE A 165 -2.64 23.01 -6.95
C ILE A 165 -2.90 22.60 -5.49
N LEU A 166 -3.65 23.42 -4.75
CA LEU A 166 -4.01 23.13 -3.35
C LEU A 166 -4.83 21.84 -3.21
N ARG A 167 -5.79 21.61 -4.12
CA ARG A 167 -6.59 20.37 -4.14
C ARG A 167 -5.76 19.13 -4.45
N ILE A 168 -4.79 19.24 -5.36
CA ILE A 168 -3.86 18.13 -5.64
C ILE A 168 -3.04 17.84 -4.38
N ALA A 169 -2.55 18.87 -3.70
CA ALA A 169 -1.79 18.70 -2.47
C ALA A 169 -2.60 18.02 -1.35
N GLU A 170 -3.85 18.44 -1.16
CA GLU A 170 -4.80 17.82 -0.22
C GLU A 170 -5.00 16.33 -0.56
N HIS A 171 -5.26 16.03 -1.83
CA HIS A 171 -5.44 14.66 -2.29
C HIS A 171 -4.21 13.79 -2.02
N ILE A 172 -3.00 14.34 -2.18
CA ILE A 172 -1.77 13.62 -1.85
C ILE A 172 -1.71 13.31 -0.35
N PHE A 173 -2.02 14.26 0.53
CA PHE A 173 -2.04 14.01 1.98
C PHE A 173 -3.06 12.95 2.38
N GLU A 174 -4.26 12.98 1.81
CA GLU A 174 -5.28 11.94 2.02
C GLU A 174 -4.76 10.57 1.57
N LYS A 175 -4.17 10.49 0.38
CA LYS A 175 -3.61 9.25 -0.14
C LYS A 175 -2.46 8.72 0.71
N ILE A 176 -1.57 9.58 1.19
CA ILE A 176 -0.49 9.18 2.12
C ILE A 176 -1.12 8.59 3.38
N LYS A 177 -2.13 9.24 3.96
CA LYS A 177 -2.79 8.80 5.19
C LYS A 177 -3.47 7.43 5.04
N GLU A 178 -4.19 7.21 3.93
CA GLU A 178 -4.91 5.97 3.65
C GLU A 178 -4.02 4.82 3.16
N ALA A 179 -2.85 5.13 2.59
CA ALA A 179 -1.97 4.14 1.98
C ALA A 179 -1.39 3.17 3.02
N ASN A 180 -1.42 1.87 2.71
CA ASN A 180 -0.75 0.82 3.50
C ASN A 180 0.68 0.58 2.98
N ILE A 181 1.52 1.62 3.06
CA ILE A 181 2.93 1.62 2.62
C ILE A 181 3.88 1.59 3.83
N GLU A 182 5.17 1.34 3.58
CA GLU A 182 6.19 1.39 4.61
C GLU A 182 6.29 2.79 5.23
N GLU A 183 6.62 2.83 6.52
CA GLU A 183 6.71 4.09 7.27
C GLU A 183 7.81 5.02 6.72
N ALA A 184 8.90 4.46 6.21
CA ALA A 184 9.97 5.22 5.56
C ALA A 184 9.46 5.96 4.31
N ASP A 185 8.69 5.29 3.45
CA ASP A 185 8.09 5.90 2.26
C ASP A 185 7.05 6.96 2.64
N ARG A 186 6.20 6.66 3.63
CA ARG A 186 5.21 7.61 4.17
C ARG A 186 5.91 8.90 4.62
N ASN A 187 6.95 8.77 5.44
CA ASN A 187 7.70 9.91 5.97
C ASN A 187 8.42 10.69 4.85
N PHE A 188 8.96 9.98 3.85
CA PHE A 188 9.58 10.62 2.69
C PHE A 188 8.58 11.52 1.94
N TYR A 189 7.42 10.98 1.54
CA TYR A 189 6.43 11.75 0.81
C TYR A 189 5.82 12.87 1.65
N LEU A 190 5.62 12.64 2.94
CA LEU A 190 5.14 13.67 3.84
C LEU A 190 6.14 14.83 3.92
N ASN A 191 7.42 14.54 4.14
CA ASN A 191 8.45 15.58 4.26
C ASN A 191 8.65 16.38 2.95
N ILE A 192 8.67 15.71 1.80
CA ILE A 192 8.83 16.41 0.52
C ILE A 192 7.60 17.27 0.20
N MET A 193 6.39 16.78 0.51
CA MET A 193 5.15 17.57 0.39
C MET A 193 5.17 18.79 1.31
N LYS A 194 5.58 18.60 2.57
CA LYS A 194 5.71 19.70 3.53
C LYS A 194 6.65 20.77 2.99
N HIS A 195 7.85 20.35 2.56
CA HIS A 195 8.85 21.23 1.97
C HIS A 195 8.31 21.98 0.74
N GLU A 196 7.71 21.27 -0.22
CA GLU A 196 7.28 21.87 -1.47
C GLU A 196 6.17 22.91 -1.25
N LEU A 197 5.21 22.64 -0.37
CA LEU A 197 4.15 23.59 -0.05
C LEU A 197 4.69 24.83 0.68
N ILE A 198 5.57 24.60 1.66
CA ILE A 198 6.24 25.64 2.43
C ILE A 198 6.99 26.62 1.53
N PHE A 199 7.77 26.11 0.57
CA PHE A 199 8.64 26.97 -0.24
C PHE A 199 7.97 27.52 -1.50
N SER A 200 6.87 26.92 -1.94
CA SER A 200 6.27 27.25 -3.25
C SER A 200 4.93 27.96 -3.15
N ILE A 201 4.18 27.73 -2.07
CA ILE A 201 2.83 28.24 -1.90
C ILE A 201 2.70 29.14 -0.68
N PHE A 202 3.32 28.78 0.46
CA PHE A 202 3.27 29.62 1.64
C PHE A 202 4.23 30.82 1.48
N PRO A 203 3.81 32.05 1.83
CA PRO A 203 4.69 33.20 1.84
C PRO A 203 5.86 32.99 2.83
N TYR A 204 7.06 33.47 2.48
CA TYR A 204 8.25 33.35 3.33
C TYR A 204 8.09 33.99 4.73
N THR A 205 7.14 34.91 4.91
CA THR A 205 6.82 35.52 6.21
C THR A 205 6.14 34.54 7.18
N ASP A 206 5.64 33.40 6.69
CA ASP A 206 4.94 32.38 7.48
C ASP A 206 5.85 31.23 7.94
N LEU A 207 7.14 31.30 7.59
CA LEU A 207 8.12 30.24 7.87
C LEU A 207 8.85 30.39 9.21
N ASP A 208 8.73 31.56 9.84
CA ASP A 208 9.29 31.81 11.16
C ASP A 208 8.27 31.42 12.25
N GLU A 209 8.44 30.21 12.79
CA GLU A 209 8.12 29.77 14.18
C GLU A 209 6.83 30.25 14.87
N SER A 210 5.77 30.59 14.14
CA SER A 210 4.52 30.99 14.79
C SER A 210 3.34 30.20 14.27
N ALA A 211 2.86 29.33 15.15
CA ALA A 211 1.54 28.69 15.14
C ALA A 211 0.36 29.69 15.16
N ASN A 212 0.59 30.96 14.83
CA ASN A 212 -0.39 32.03 14.77
C ASN A 212 -0.02 32.92 13.59
N LEU A 213 -0.56 32.60 12.41
CA LEU A 213 -0.87 33.61 11.41
C LEU A 213 -1.61 34.74 12.14
N LYS A 214 -0.93 35.85 12.46
CA LYS A 214 -1.56 37.04 13.03
C LYS A 214 -2.35 37.71 11.92
N LEU A 215 -3.47 37.09 11.58
CA LEU A 215 -4.39 37.62 10.60
C LEU A 215 -5.29 38.60 11.30
N GLU A 216 -5.40 39.78 10.71
CA GLU A 216 -6.39 40.75 11.12
C GLU A 216 -7.78 40.15 10.87
N ILE A 217 -8.71 40.46 11.78
CA ILE A 217 -10.11 40.05 11.63
C ILE A 217 -10.67 40.84 10.46
N CYS A 218 -11.21 40.14 9.47
CA CYS A 218 -11.86 40.81 8.35
C CYS A 218 -13.06 41.63 8.85
N GLU A 219 -13.14 42.91 8.47
CA GLU A 219 -14.24 43.78 8.88
C GLU A 219 -15.60 43.34 8.29
N ASP A 220 -15.59 42.64 7.15
CA ASP A 220 -16.81 42.22 6.44
C ASP A 220 -17.42 40.94 7.02
N CYS A 221 -16.62 39.87 7.20
CA CYS A 221 -17.13 38.57 7.64
C CYS A 221 -16.76 38.19 9.08
N HIS A 222 -15.94 39.00 9.75
CA HIS A 222 -15.48 38.76 11.13
C HIS A 222 -14.69 37.45 11.33
N GLU A 223 -14.17 36.85 10.26
CA GLU A 223 -13.30 35.67 10.32
C GLU A 223 -11.81 36.04 10.23
N LEU A 224 -10.96 35.13 10.74
CA LEU A 224 -9.51 35.31 10.81
C LEU A 224 -8.85 34.85 9.51
N HIS A 225 -8.94 35.65 8.44
CA HIS A 225 -8.27 35.38 7.15
C HIS A 225 -7.50 36.59 6.56
N GLY A 226 -7.52 37.78 7.19
CA GLY A 226 -6.85 38.97 6.64
C GLY A 226 -7.31 39.32 5.22
N ASN A 227 -6.39 39.78 4.35
CA ASN A 227 -6.65 40.05 2.92
C ASN A 227 -6.52 38.81 2.01
N TYR A 228 -6.48 37.59 2.56
CA TYR A 228 -6.52 36.39 1.73
C TYR A 228 -7.95 36.03 1.34
N PRO A 229 -8.21 35.56 0.10
CA PRO A 229 -9.47 34.94 -0.25
C PRO A 229 -9.77 33.79 0.72
N PRO A 230 -10.89 33.81 1.47
CA PRO A 230 -11.29 32.78 2.41
C PRO A 230 -11.17 31.36 1.84
N LEU A 231 -11.54 31.15 0.58
CA LEU A 231 -11.39 29.85 -0.08
C LEU A 231 -9.95 29.31 -0.16
N ILE A 232 -9.00 30.20 -0.45
CA ILE A 232 -7.57 29.85 -0.53
C ILE A 232 -7.04 29.68 0.89
N PHE A 233 -7.39 30.61 1.77
CA PHE A 233 -6.99 30.63 3.15
C PHE A 233 -7.44 29.39 3.94
N ASP A 234 -8.72 29.03 3.85
CA ASP A 234 -9.29 27.86 4.50
C ASP A 234 -8.60 26.58 4.03
N LYS A 235 -8.33 26.47 2.72
CA LYS A 235 -7.59 25.32 2.18
C LYS A 235 -6.13 25.30 2.64
N MET A 236 -5.47 26.45 2.71
CA MET A 236 -4.13 26.57 3.28
C MET A 236 -4.08 26.15 4.75
N GLN A 237 -5.10 26.54 5.54
CA GLN A 237 -5.21 26.15 6.95
C GLN A 237 -5.55 24.67 7.13
N GLU A 238 -6.44 24.13 6.31
CA GLU A 238 -6.75 22.71 6.27
C GLU A 238 -5.50 21.90 5.98
N LEU A 239 -4.73 22.31 4.97
CA LEU A 239 -3.43 21.72 4.68
C LEU A 239 -2.51 21.82 5.89
N LYS A 240 -2.34 23.01 6.51
CA LYS A 240 -1.53 23.20 7.74
C LYS A 240 -1.90 22.23 8.87
N ARG A 241 -3.18 21.84 9.01
CA ARG A 241 -3.58 20.82 10.03
C ARG A 241 -2.98 19.44 9.77
N HIS A 242 -2.69 19.08 8.52
CA HIS A 242 -1.95 17.85 8.20
C HIS A 242 -0.49 17.91 8.67
N PHE A 243 0.07 19.10 8.89
CA PHE A 243 1.43 19.27 9.39
C PHE A 243 1.49 19.09 10.91
N LEU A 244 0.54 19.69 11.65
CA LEU A 244 0.53 19.75 13.12
C LEU A 244 0.00 18.50 13.81
N LYS A 245 -0.83 17.69 13.14
CA LYS A 245 -1.44 16.49 13.76
C LYS A 245 -0.44 15.39 14.08
N GLU A 246 0.73 15.38 13.45
CA GLU A 246 1.74 14.32 13.64
C GLU A 246 2.81 14.67 14.69
N GLU A 247 3.06 15.95 14.98
CA GLU A 247 3.98 16.35 16.06
C GLU A 247 3.48 15.91 17.43
N ARG A 248 2.15 15.89 17.65
CA ARG A 248 1.54 15.44 18.92
C ARG A 248 1.41 13.92 19.07
N SER A 249 1.79 13.13 18.06
CA SER A 249 1.84 11.66 18.14
C SER A 249 3.26 11.12 18.32
N ALA A 250 4.25 12.01 18.37
CA ALA A 250 5.66 11.68 18.63
C ALA A 250 6.12 12.10 20.05
N GLU A 251 5.22 12.62 20.89
CA GLU A 251 5.38 12.81 22.35
C GLU A 251 4.53 11.79 23.12
#